data_AF-A0A7G9NUL9-F1
#
_entry.id   AF-A0A7G9NUL9-F1
#
_cell.length_a   1.000
_cell.length_b   1.000
_cell.length_c   1.000
_cell.angle_alpha   90.00
_cell.angle_beta   90.00
_cell.angle_gamma   90.00
#
_symmetry.space_group_name_H-M   'P 1'
#
loop_
_entity.id
_entity.type
_entity.pdbx_description
1 polymer ?
#
loop_
_entity_poly.entity_id
_entity_poly.type
_entity_poly.pdbx_seq_one_letter_code
_entity_poly.pdbx_strand_id
1 'polypeptide(L)'
;MNRPPAALPVLFPVLLVLTAGLLAIAGATSARAESLDQVVERLTAEAKQLSELKDPKPRPVFKRPHIRLDNPEKHVAEVLQTMSGKLTGNIYYDTYIRWHLIDQILHVESDDLSYQKDRIIALINNMPAGLSMPRKDEGHHEPPEPAAEFWNLYWGDGRVVIGYPPFQRVYHFEEALKHAPADRKAELEKIVKRMRELRKQFKWVPNPGAAQYNDRIEKMDWIIRSYRGELIYLLLRTGDPAVPGIVIREIGKQVEKKQRTALDLLNYLYMAALNGDLARYDQAVIENAGRALERLARSADGYQVYDTGPMSRDRFWSKQPRNFADYAFTIVHMMQNGSVYRLD
;
A
#
# COMPACT_ATOMS: atom_id res chain seq x y z
N MET A 1 60.41 26.06 -9.26
CA MET A 1 60.66 27.45 -9.65
C MET A 1 59.76 27.80 -10.83
N ASN A 2 58.94 28.84 -10.64
CA ASN A 2 58.49 29.88 -11.59
C ASN A 2 57.95 29.51 -13.00
N ARG A 3 56.63 29.72 -13.16
CA ARG A 3 55.91 30.11 -14.43
C ARG A 3 56.25 31.59 -14.79
N PRO A 4 55.66 32.32 -15.79
CA PRO A 4 54.64 32.03 -16.85
C PRO A 4 55.00 32.76 -18.21
N PRO A 5 54.11 33.41 -19.01
CA PRO A 5 52.77 33.11 -19.60
C PRO A 5 52.70 33.29 -21.16
N ALA A 6 51.52 33.02 -21.76
CA ALA A 6 50.87 33.71 -22.92
C ALA A 6 50.16 32.68 -23.83
N ALA A 7 48.99 32.87 -24.43
CA ALA A 7 47.95 33.90 -24.38
C ALA A 7 46.66 33.28 -24.96
N LEU A 8 45.51 33.81 -24.54
CA LEU A 8 44.18 33.56 -25.11
C LEU A 8 44.04 34.15 -26.52
N PRO A 9 43.05 33.67 -27.30
CA PRO A 9 41.91 34.53 -27.66
C PRO A 9 40.59 33.85 -27.25
N VAL A 10 39.65 34.43 -26.49
CA VAL A 10 38.86 35.67 -26.66
C VAL A 10 37.84 35.60 -27.81
N LEU A 11 36.56 35.53 -27.38
CA LEU A 11 35.27 35.91 -28.01
C LEU A 11 34.69 34.92 -29.06
N PHE A 12 33.47 34.40 -28.89
CA PHE A 12 32.20 35.14 -28.89
C PHE A 12 31.08 34.44 -28.08
N PRO A 13 30.03 35.17 -27.67
CA PRO A 13 29.09 34.82 -26.62
C PRO A 13 27.90 34.02 -27.19
N VAL A 14 27.63 32.85 -26.62
CA VAL A 14 26.29 32.27 -26.73
C VAL A 14 25.42 32.92 -25.66
N LEU A 15 24.76 33.97 -26.13
CA LEU A 15 23.69 34.72 -25.52
C LEU A 15 22.59 33.77 -24.98
N LEU A 16 22.55 33.62 -23.67
CA LEU A 16 21.43 34.03 -22.82
C LEU A 16 20.03 34.05 -23.48
N VAL A 17 19.47 32.88 -23.77
CA VAL A 17 18.01 32.68 -23.90
C VAL A 17 17.66 31.29 -23.38
N LEU A 18 17.60 31.11 -22.05
CA LEU A 18 16.86 30.02 -21.40
C LEU A 18 16.74 30.18 -19.87
N THR A 19 16.84 31.40 -19.33
CA THR A 19 16.60 31.69 -17.91
C THR A 19 15.28 32.43 -17.63
N ALA A 20 14.37 32.47 -18.61
CA ALA A 20 12.99 32.94 -18.44
C ALA A 20 11.92 31.86 -18.71
N GLY A 21 12.31 30.68 -19.22
CA GLY A 21 11.41 29.56 -19.51
C GLY A 21 11.28 28.51 -18.40
N LEU A 22 12.12 28.56 -17.37
CA LEU A 22 12.12 27.63 -16.23
C LEU A 22 11.57 28.24 -14.93
N LEU A 23 11.04 29.47 -15.00
CA LEU A 23 10.28 30.12 -13.92
C LEU A 23 8.76 30.10 -14.15
N ALA A 24 8.30 29.52 -15.27
CA ALA A 24 6.88 29.48 -15.64
C ALA A 24 6.17 28.12 -15.40
N ILE A 25 6.81 27.19 -14.66
CA ILE A 25 6.16 25.99 -14.08
C ILE A 25 6.41 25.92 -12.56
N ALA A 26 6.70 27.07 -11.93
CA ALA A 26 6.62 27.24 -10.48
C ALA A 26 5.34 27.97 -10.05
N GLY A 27 4.36 28.09 -10.97
CA GLY A 27 2.98 28.43 -10.67
C GLY A 27 2.20 27.22 -10.17
N ALA A 28 2.84 26.33 -9.39
CA ALA A 28 2.08 25.53 -8.44
C ALA A 28 1.47 26.56 -7.50
N THR A 29 0.19 26.85 -7.70
CA THR A 29 -0.64 27.52 -6.72
C THR A 29 -0.24 26.95 -5.37
N SER A 30 0.44 27.75 -4.55
CA SER A 30 0.67 27.44 -3.15
C SER A 30 -0.73 27.34 -2.58
N ALA A 31 -1.29 26.14 -2.57
CA ALA A 31 -2.62 25.89 -2.03
C ALA A 31 -2.61 26.52 -0.66
N ARG A 32 -3.44 27.54 -0.47
CA ARG A 32 -3.53 28.29 0.77
C ARG A 32 -3.70 27.27 1.88
N ALA A 33 -2.82 27.30 2.88
CA ALA A 33 -2.91 26.38 3.99
C ALA A 33 -4.29 26.55 4.65
N GLU A 34 -5.01 25.44 4.81
CA GLU A 34 -6.41 25.41 5.27
C GLU A 34 -6.45 25.10 6.78
N SER A 35 -7.45 25.63 7.49
CA SER A 35 -7.72 25.20 8.87
C SER A 35 -8.24 23.76 8.90
N LEU A 36 -8.13 23.08 10.05
CA LEU A 36 -8.63 21.71 10.18
C LEU A 36 -10.11 21.58 9.80
N ASP A 37 -10.95 22.52 10.21
CA ASP A 37 -12.37 22.54 9.87
C ASP A 37 -12.60 22.65 8.36
N GLN A 38 -11.83 23.51 7.67
CA GLN A 38 -11.91 23.65 6.21
C GLN A 38 -11.50 22.36 5.49
N VAL A 39 -10.42 21.72 5.97
CA VAL A 39 -9.96 20.43 5.44
C VAL A 39 -11.05 19.36 5.62
N VAL A 40 -11.64 19.25 6.81
CA VAL A 40 -12.69 18.26 7.12
C VAL A 40 -13.95 18.51 6.30
N GLU A 41 -14.37 19.77 6.18
CA GLU A 41 -15.54 20.16 5.36
C GLU A 41 -15.34 19.75 3.90
N ARG A 42 -14.17 20.08 3.34
CA ARG A 42 -13.84 19.75 1.95
C ARG A 42 -13.73 18.25 1.72
N LEU A 43 -13.04 17.52 2.60
CA LEU A 43 -12.96 16.06 2.53
C LEU A 43 -14.34 15.41 2.68
N THR A 44 -15.22 15.98 3.49
CA THR A 44 -16.61 15.52 3.63
C THR A 44 -17.41 15.73 2.34
N ALA A 45 -17.25 16.88 1.68
CA ALA A 45 -17.87 17.13 0.39
C ALA A 45 -17.36 16.15 -0.69
N GLU A 46 -16.05 15.91 -0.75
CA GLU A 46 -15.44 14.93 -1.65
C GLU A 46 -15.89 13.50 -1.35
N ALA A 47 -15.97 13.12 -0.07
CA ALA A 47 -16.34 11.77 0.34
C ALA A 47 -17.78 11.42 -0.06
N LYS A 48 -18.72 12.37 0.01
CA LYS A 48 -20.11 12.15 -0.45
C LYS A 48 -20.18 11.72 -1.92
N GLN A 49 -19.26 12.24 -2.74
CA GLN A 49 -19.14 11.90 -4.16
C GLN A 49 -18.61 10.49 -4.43
N LEU A 50 -18.10 9.76 -3.42
CA LEU A 50 -17.67 8.36 -3.58
C LEU A 50 -18.84 7.47 -4.02
N SER A 51 -20.06 7.79 -3.56
CA SER A 51 -21.28 7.06 -3.91
C SER A 51 -21.92 7.48 -5.24
N GLU A 52 -21.56 8.65 -5.77
CA GLU A 52 -22.18 9.23 -6.96
C GLU A 52 -21.50 8.73 -8.25
N LEU A 53 -22.20 7.85 -8.99
CA LEU A 53 -21.68 7.19 -10.20
C LEU A 53 -21.80 8.02 -11.48
N LYS A 54 -22.52 9.15 -11.45
CA LYS A 54 -22.62 10.06 -12.59
C LYS A 54 -21.54 11.13 -12.47
N ASP A 55 -20.55 11.05 -13.36
CA ASP A 55 -19.37 11.94 -13.52
C ASP A 55 -19.30 13.07 -12.47
N PRO A 56 -18.96 12.73 -11.21
CA PRO A 56 -19.08 13.66 -10.12
C PRO A 56 -18.10 14.81 -10.34
N LYS A 57 -18.60 16.04 -10.26
CA LYS A 57 -17.77 17.25 -10.26
C LYS A 57 -17.91 17.91 -8.90
N PRO A 58 -16.83 17.95 -8.08
CA PRO A 58 -15.50 17.40 -8.33
C PRO A 58 -15.39 15.88 -8.16
N ARG A 59 -14.43 15.26 -8.83
CA ARG A 59 -14.13 13.82 -8.69
C ARG A 59 -13.40 13.57 -7.35
N PRO A 60 -13.67 12.46 -6.64
CA PRO A 60 -12.88 12.07 -5.47
C PRO A 60 -11.39 11.97 -5.82
N VAL A 61 -10.53 12.47 -4.92
CA VAL A 61 -9.08 12.55 -5.15
C VAL A 61 -8.38 11.48 -4.34
N PHE A 62 -7.98 10.40 -5.01
CA PHE A 62 -7.26 9.28 -4.40
C PHE A 62 -5.74 9.51 -4.38
N LYS A 63 -5.29 10.69 -3.96
CA LYS A 63 -3.88 11.07 -3.85
C LYS A 63 -3.67 11.89 -2.56
N ARG A 64 -2.56 11.66 -1.86
CA ARG A 64 -2.21 12.38 -0.63
C ARG A 64 -0.80 13.00 -0.67
N PRO A 65 -0.57 14.09 0.08
CA PRO A 65 -1.60 15.02 0.54
C PRO A 65 -2.12 15.85 -0.65
N HIS A 66 -3.43 15.95 -0.83
CA HIS A 66 -4.00 16.91 -1.81
C HIS A 66 -4.63 18.14 -1.14
N ILE A 67 -4.84 18.09 0.17
CA ILE A 67 -5.16 19.22 1.05
C ILE A 67 -4.13 19.17 2.17
N ARG A 68 -3.53 20.31 2.53
CA ARG A 68 -2.52 20.41 3.60
C ARG A 68 -2.96 21.38 4.67
N LEU A 69 -2.81 20.98 5.92
CA LEU A 69 -2.90 21.88 7.07
C LEU A 69 -1.71 22.84 7.08
N ASP A 70 -1.93 24.03 7.62
CA ASP A 70 -0.82 24.89 8.04
C ASP A 70 -0.17 24.29 9.27
N ASN A 71 1.17 24.18 9.30
CA ASN A 71 1.94 23.68 10.46
C ASN A 71 1.33 22.40 11.10
N PRO A 72 1.21 21.29 10.37
CA PRO A 72 0.50 20.08 10.82
C PRO A 72 0.98 19.54 12.17
N GLU A 73 2.25 19.76 12.53
CA GLU A 73 2.84 19.42 13.82
C GLU A 73 2.13 20.09 15.01
N LYS A 74 1.56 21.28 14.82
CA LYS A 74 0.79 21.98 15.85
C LYS A 74 -0.63 21.42 16.04
N HIS A 75 -1.10 20.65 15.07
CA HIS A 75 -2.48 20.16 15.00
C HIS A 75 -2.61 18.67 15.30
N VAL A 76 -1.54 17.96 15.72
CA VAL A 76 -1.58 16.50 15.94
C VAL A 76 -2.73 16.08 16.85
N ALA A 77 -2.86 16.73 18.01
CA ALA A 77 -3.90 16.40 18.98
C ALA A 77 -5.31 16.65 18.43
N GLU A 78 -5.51 17.76 17.71
CA GLU A 78 -6.78 18.16 17.11
C GLU A 78 -7.18 17.21 15.96
N VAL A 79 -6.22 16.84 15.11
CA VAL A 79 -6.40 15.86 14.03
C VAL A 79 -6.81 14.50 14.61
N LEU A 80 -6.09 13.98 15.61
CA LEU A 80 -6.41 12.71 16.25
C LEU A 80 -7.75 12.74 16.98
N GLN A 81 -8.08 13.85 17.64
CA GLN A 81 -9.38 14.07 18.27
C GLN A 81 -10.51 14.05 17.23
N THR A 82 -10.30 14.72 16.09
CA THR A 82 -11.26 14.78 14.98
C THR A 82 -11.48 13.41 14.38
N MET A 83 -10.40 12.67 14.11
CA MET A 83 -10.47 11.30 13.59
C MET A 83 -11.22 10.36 14.54
N SER A 84 -11.09 10.56 15.85
CA SER A 84 -11.78 9.74 16.87
C SER A 84 -13.26 10.09 17.00
N GLY A 85 -13.66 11.27 16.53
CA GLY A 85 -15.04 11.74 16.57
C GLY A 85 -15.94 11.14 15.49
N LYS A 86 -17.22 11.51 15.57
CA LYS A 86 -18.19 11.26 14.51
C LYS A 86 -17.98 12.28 13.39
N LEU A 87 -17.76 11.79 12.17
CA LEU A 87 -17.64 12.63 10.97
C LEU A 87 -19.00 12.65 10.26
N THR A 88 -19.16 11.85 9.20
CA THR A 88 -20.42 11.77 8.44
C THR A 88 -21.37 10.71 8.98
N GLY A 89 -20.88 9.75 9.76
CA GLY A 89 -21.64 8.57 10.20
C GLY A 89 -21.71 7.46 9.15
N ASN A 90 -21.10 7.65 7.97
CA ASN A 90 -20.93 6.62 6.96
C ASN A 90 -19.48 6.12 7.01
N ILE A 91 -19.30 4.83 7.30
CA ILE A 91 -17.98 4.21 7.47
C ILE A 91 -17.05 4.39 6.24
N TYR A 92 -17.60 4.43 5.03
CA TYR A 92 -16.83 4.63 3.79
C TYR A 92 -16.26 6.04 3.73
N TYR A 93 -17.12 7.03 3.99
CA TYR A 93 -16.75 8.43 3.92
C TYR A 93 -15.81 8.80 5.05
N ASP A 94 -16.13 8.33 6.26
CA ASP A 94 -15.32 8.58 7.44
C ASP A 94 -13.93 7.96 7.30
N THR A 95 -13.80 6.79 6.67
CA THR A 95 -12.48 6.20 6.41
C THR A 95 -11.69 6.99 5.37
N TYR A 96 -12.33 7.45 4.29
CA TYR A 96 -11.68 8.34 3.31
C TYR A 96 -11.14 9.61 4.00
N ILE A 97 -11.96 10.27 4.83
CA ILE A 97 -11.55 11.47 5.57
C ILE A 97 -10.38 11.15 6.51
N ARG A 98 -10.49 10.09 7.34
CA ARG A 98 -9.42 9.69 8.27
C ARG A 98 -8.12 9.32 7.58
N TRP A 99 -8.20 8.69 6.42
CA TRP A 99 -7.03 8.37 5.58
C TRP A 99 -6.33 9.63 5.06
N HIS A 100 -7.06 10.69 4.72
CA HIS A 100 -6.42 11.97 4.39
C HIS A 100 -5.87 12.70 5.61
N LEU A 101 -6.56 12.61 6.76
CA LEU A 101 -6.14 13.27 7.99
C LEU A 101 -4.89 12.63 8.60
N ILE A 102 -4.74 11.30 8.57
CA ILE A 102 -3.55 10.63 9.12
C ILE A 102 -2.28 11.02 8.37
N ASP A 103 -2.37 11.27 7.06
CA ASP A 103 -1.24 11.70 6.22
C ASP A 103 -0.70 13.08 6.65
N GLN A 104 -1.55 13.94 7.21
CA GLN A 104 -1.12 15.25 7.74
C GLN A 104 -0.12 15.08 8.89
N ILE A 105 -0.29 14.04 9.70
CA ILE A 105 0.48 13.83 10.93
C ILE A 105 1.49 12.68 10.83
N LEU A 106 1.52 11.96 9.69
CA LEU A 106 2.35 10.77 9.49
C LEU A 106 3.85 11.07 9.55
N HIS A 107 4.22 12.33 9.29
CA HIS A 107 5.61 12.81 9.24
C HIS A 107 5.99 13.72 10.41
N VAL A 108 5.10 13.92 11.39
CA VAL A 108 5.43 14.71 12.59
C VAL A 108 6.43 13.95 13.46
N GLU A 109 7.27 14.68 14.19
CA GLU A 109 8.27 14.11 15.09
C GLU A 109 7.66 13.23 16.20
N SER A 110 8.46 12.28 16.69
CA SER A 110 8.01 11.26 17.65
C SER A 110 7.55 11.80 18.99
N ASP A 111 8.16 12.87 19.45
CA ASP A 111 7.98 13.35 20.82
C ASP A 111 6.55 13.86 21.00
N ASP A 112 6.00 14.52 19.97
CA ASP A 112 4.61 14.94 19.91
C ASP A 112 3.65 13.75 19.86
N LEU A 113 4.03 12.65 19.20
CA LEU A 113 3.21 11.45 19.10
C LEU A 113 3.12 10.67 20.42
N SER A 114 4.18 10.69 21.24
CA SER A 114 4.22 9.98 22.52
C SER A 114 3.07 10.40 23.46
N TYR A 115 2.73 11.68 23.49
CA TYR A 115 1.61 12.24 24.26
C TYR A 115 0.23 11.85 23.72
N GLN A 116 0.16 11.31 22.50
CA GLN A 116 -1.09 10.98 21.83
C GLN A 116 -1.33 9.48 21.73
N LYS A 117 -0.49 8.64 22.33
CA LYS A 117 -0.56 7.17 22.23
C LYS A 117 -1.95 6.61 22.50
N ASP A 118 -2.64 7.10 23.53
CA ASP A 118 -3.95 6.57 23.94
C ASP A 118 -5.04 6.91 22.91
N ARG A 119 -4.91 8.05 22.22
CA ARG A 119 -5.80 8.43 21.10
C ARG A 119 -5.53 7.56 19.89
N ILE A 120 -4.26 7.27 19.58
CA ILE A 120 -3.89 6.38 18.48
C ILE A 120 -4.39 4.95 18.77
N ILE A 121 -4.24 4.46 20.01
CA ILE A 121 -4.78 3.17 20.46
C ILE A 121 -6.31 3.15 20.33
N ALA A 122 -7.00 4.23 20.71
CA ALA A 122 -8.45 4.33 20.54
C ALA A 122 -8.88 4.25 19.06
N LEU A 123 -8.13 4.88 18.15
CA LEU A 123 -8.36 4.76 16.70
C LEU A 123 -8.10 3.33 16.19
N ILE A 124 -7.03 2.68 16.66
CA ILE A 124 -6.70 1.28 16.33
C ILE A 124 -7.84 0.34 16.77
N ASN A 125 -8.32 0.49 18.01
CA ASN A 125 -9.42 -0.32 18.54
C ASN A 125 -10.74 -0.13 17.77
N ASN A 126 -10.90 1.01 17.10
CA ASN A 126 -12.07 1.35 16.28
C ASN A 126 -11.77 1.35 14.79
N MET A 127 -10.74 0.62 14.34
CA MET A 127 -10.41 0.52 12.92
C MET A 127 -11.60 -0.03 12.12
N PRO A 128 -11.90 0.54 10.94
CA PRO A 128 -12.98 0.04 10.10
C PRO A 128 -12.68 -1.40 9.70
N ALA A 129 -13.70 -2.27 9.64
CA ALA A 129 -13.61 -3.63 9.08
C ALA A 129 -13.43 -3.59 7.54
N GLY A 130 -13.13 -4.75 6.93
CA GLY A 130 -12.96 -4.82 5.47
C GLY A 130 -14.26 -4.45 4.78
N LEU A 131 -14.17 -3.82 3.60
CA LEU A 131 -15.39 -3.50 2.86
C LEU A 131 -15.90 -4.75 2.16
N SER A 132 -17.16 -5.05 2.40
CA SER A 132 -17.91 -6.05 1.63
C SER A 132 -18.86 -5.32 0.68
N MET A 133 -18.31 -4.73 -0.38
CA MET A 133 -19.13 -4.20 -1.47
C MET A 133 -19.13 -5.18 -2.64
N PRO A 134 -20.30 -5.55 -3.19
CA PRO A 134 -20.35 -6.45 -4.33
C PRO A 134 -19.78 -5.76 -5.57
N ARG A 135 -18.75 -6.34 -6.21
CA ARG A 135 -18.23 -5.90 -7.50
C ARG A 135 -19.25 -6.20 -8.60
N LYS A 136 -19.27 -5.34 -9.61
CA LYS A 136 -20.02 -5.57 -10.84
C LYS A 136 -19.17 -6.41 -11.79
N ASP A 137 -19.83 -7.20 -12.63
CA ASP A 137 -19.11 -7.88 -13.69
C ASP A 137 -18.57 -6.86 -14.69
N GLU A 138 -17.25 -6.84 -14.90
CA GLU A 138 -16.59 -5.85 -15.79
C GLU A 138 -16.83 -6.13 -17.27
N GLY A 139 -17.36 -7.31 -17.58
CA GLY A 139 -17.64 -7.78 -18.91
C GLY A 139 -17.54 -9.30 -18.97
N HIS A 140 -17.73 -9.85 -20.15
CA HIS A 140 -17.64 -11.28 -20.38
C HIS A 140 -16.88 -11.59 -21.67
N HIS A 141 -16.46 -12.84 -21.81
CA HIS A 141 -15.86 -13.31 -23.05
C HIS A 141 -16.90 -14.00 -23.95
N GLU A 142 -16.82 -13.73 -25.25
CA GLU A 142 -17.68 -14.36 -26.25
C GLU A 142 -16.84 -15.03 -27.34
N PRO A 143 -16.95 -16.37 -27.54
CA PRO A 143 -17.65 -17.33 -26.69
C PRO A 143 -16.87 -17.62 -25.37
N PRO A 144 -17.56 -18.03 -24.29
CA PRO A 144 -16.93 -18.20 -22.97
C PRO A 144 -16.01 -19.43 -22.87
N GLU A 145 -16.27 -20.50 -23.61
CA GLU A 145 -15.53 -21.77 -23.51
C GLU A 145 -14.05 -21.64 -23.91
N PRO A 146 -13.68 -21.14 -25.10
CA PRO A 146 -12.27 -20.97 -25.45
C PRO A 146 -11.56 -19.93 -24.57
N ALA A 147 -12.29 -18.95 -24.03
CA ALA A 147 -11.73 -17.99 -23.09
C ALA A 147 -11.41 -18.64 -21.74
N ALA A 148 -12.30 -19.48 -21.22
CA ALA A 148 -12.08 -20.21 -19.97
C ALA A 148 -10.85 -21.14 -20.10
N GLU A 149 -10.73 -21.88 -21.20
CA GLU A 149 -9.55 -22.70 -21.46
C GLU A 149 -8.27 -21.84 -21.54
N PHE A 150 -8.32 -20.72 -22.27
CA PHE A 150 -7.18 -19.82 -22.39
C PHE A 150 -6.70 -19.32 -21.04
N TRP A 151 -7.61 -18.86 -20.18
CA TRP A 151 -7.25 -18.30 -18.87
C TRP A 151 -6.82 -19.37 -17.88
N ASN A 152 -7.35 -20.60 -17.97
CA ASN A 152 -6.86 -21.73 -17.18
C ASN A 152 -5.40 -22.04 -17.54
N LEU A 153 -5.06 -22.08 -18.83
CA LEU A 153 -3.67 -22.23 -19.27
C LEU A 153 -2.83 -21.02 -18.85
N TYR A 154 -3.32 -19.78 -19.02
CA TYR A 154 -2.57 -18.56 -18.68
C TYR A 154 -2.16 -18.48 -17.20
N TRP A 155 -3.07 -18.84 -16.29
CA TRP A 155 -2.85 -18.74 -14.84
C TRP A 155 -2.32 -20.04 -14.21
N GLY A 156 -2.57 -21.19 -14.83
CA GLY A 156 -2.08 -22.50 -14.42
C GLY A 156 -0.73 -22.83 -15.04
N ASP A 157 -0.74 -23.68 -16.06
CA ASP A 157 0.47 -24.31 -16.59
C ASP A 157 1.28 -23.40 -17.53
N GLY A 158 0.70 -22.32 -18.03
CA GLY A 158 1.35 -21.37 -18.95
C GLY A 158 2.27 -20.33 -18.28
N ARG A 159 2.57 -20.47 -16.99
CA ARG A 159 3.43 -19.54 -16.24
C ARG A 159 4.73 -20.18 -15.75
N VAL A 160 5.75 -19.36 -15.55
CA VAL A 160 7.01 -19.72 -14.89
C VAL A 160 7.23 -18.76 -13.72
N VAL A 161 7.49 -19.30 -12.53
CA VAL A 161 7.79 -18.53 -11.32
C VAL A 161 9.28 -18.68 -11.00
N ILE A 162 9.98 -17.56 -10.82
CA ILE A 162 11.40 -17.53 -10.42
C ILE A 162 11.52 -16.80 -9.09
N GLY A 163 12.25 -17.40 -8.14
CA GLY A 163 12.51 -16.84 -6.81
C GLY A 163 11.48 -17.26 -5.76
N TYR A 164 11.49 -16.56 -4.62
CA TYR A 164 10.63 -16.83 -3.47
C TYR A 164 9.83 -15.57 -3.10
N PRO A 165 8.58 -15.69 -2.61
CA PRO A 165 7.81 -14.55 -2.10
C PRO A 165 8.58 -13.75 -1.03
N PRO A 166 8.44 -12.41 -0.95
CA PRO A 166 7.71 -11.52 -1.88
C PRO A 166 8.47 -11.18 -3.17
N PHE A 167 9.72 -11.60 -3.32
CA PHE A 167 10.61 -11.20 -4.41
C PHE A 167 10.48 -12.05 -5.69
N GLN A 168 9.56 -13.02 -5.70
CA GLN A 168 9.34 -13.88 -6.85
C GLN A 168 8.84 -13.09 -8.07
N ARG A 169 9.26 -13.52 -9.25
CA ARG A 169 8.79 -13.01 -10.54
C ARG A 169 7.94 -14.07 -11.20
N VAL A 170 6.80 -13.66 -11.76
CA VAL A 170 5.91 -14.54 -12.50
C VAL A 170 5.88 -14.09 -13.95
N TYR A 171 6.30 -14.99 -14.84
CA TYR A 171 6.29 -14.80 -16.29
C TYR A 171 5.16 -15.62 -16.89
N HIS A 172 4.40 -15.03 -17.82
CA HIS A 172 3.26 -15.67 -18.46
C HIS A 172 3.45 -15.76 -19.98
N PHE A 173 2.73 -16.70 -20.61
CA PHE A 173 2.62 -16.79 -22.07
C PHE A 173 4.00 -16.87 -22.76
N GLU A 174 4.24 -16.09 -23.80
CA GLU A 174 5.52 -16.13 -24.54
C GLU A 174 6.73 -15.76 -23.70
N GLU A 175 6.58 -14.86 -22.72
CA GLU A 175 7.68 -14.46 -21.85
C GLU A 175 8.12 -15.63 -20.97
N ALA A 176 7.18 -16.48 -20.54
CA ALA A 176 7.49 -17.66 -19.73
C ALA A 176 8.49 -18.61 -20.41
N LEU A 177 8.49 -18.70 -21.74
CA LEU A 177 9.44 -19.54 -22.52
C LEU A 177 10.90 -19.13 -22.37
N LYS A 178 11.17 -17.84 -22.15
CA LYS A 178 12.53 -17.32 -21.97
C LYS A 178 13.13 -17.73 -20.62
N HIS A 179 12.26 -18.01 -19.65
CA HIS A 179 12.60 -18.27 -18.26
C HIS A 179 12.37 -19.73 -17.87
N ALA A 180 11.81 -20.54 -18.77
CA ALA A 180 11.47 -21.93 -18.52
C ALA A 180 12.74 -22.79 -18.36
N PRO A 181 12.76 -23.71 -17.38
CA PRO A 181 13.82 -24.69 -17.28
C PRO A 181 13.78 -25.65 -18.49
N ALA A 182 14.93 -26.24 -18.82
CA ALA A 182 15.12 -26.98 -20.06
C ALA A 182 14.17 -28.19 -20.21
N ASP A 183 13.89 -28.87 -19.10
CA ASP A 183 12.98 -30.01 -19.00
C ASP A 183 11.51 -29.65 -19.26
N ARG A 184 11.11 -28.40 -18.96
CA ARG A 184 9.73 -27.93 -19.12
C ARG A 184 9.48 -27.15 -20.41
N LYS A 185 10.54 -26.76 -21.11
CA LYS A 185 10.44 -25.85 -22.26
C LYS A 185 9.54 -26.41 -23.38
N ALA A 186 9.68 -27.68 -23.72
CA ALA A 186 8.88 -28.31 -24.78
C ALA A 186 7.39 -28.41 -24.43
N GLU A 187 7.06 -28.63 -23.15
CA GLU A 187 5.67 -28.61 -22.68
C GLU A 187 5.10 -27.18 -22.77
N LEU A 188 5.85 -26.20 -22.28
CA LEU A 188 5.41 -24.80 -22.27
C LEU A 188 5.25 -24.26 -23.71
N GLU A 189 6.07 -24.68 -24.67
CA GLU A 189 5.92 -24.33 -26.08
C GLU A 189 4.57 -24.81 -26.65
N LYS A 190 4.13 -26.02 -26.28
CA LYS A 190 2.82 -26.55 -26.66
C LYS A 190 1.69 -25.73 -26.04
N ILE A 191 1.80 -25.39 -24.75
CA ILE A 191 0.81 -24.58 -24.02
C ILE A 191 0.70 -23.19 -24.67
N VAL A 192 1.83 -22.51 -24.90
CA VAL A 192 1.85 -21.18 -25.54
C VAL A 192 1.26 -21.23 -26.94
N LYS A 193 1.56 -22.28 -27.73
CA LYS A 193 0.93 -22.48 -29.05
C LYS A 193 -0.59 -22.59 -28.93
N ARG A 194 -1.10 -23.44 -28.02
CA ARG A 194 -2.54 -23.60 -27.79
C ARG A 194 -3.20 -22.28 -27.35
N MET A 195 -2.56 -21.55 -26.45
CA MET A 195 -3.04 -20.23 -26.01
C MET A 195 -3.14 -19.22 -27.17
N ARG A 196 -2.18 -19.21 -28.11
CA ARG A 196 -2.28 -18.36 -29.33
C ARG A 196 -3.48 -18.72 -30.20
N GLU A 197 -3.78 -20.01 -30.33
CA GLU A 197 -4.94 -20.48 -31.09
C GLU A 197 -6.26 -20.08 -30.41
N LEU A 198 -6.35 -20.27 -29.09
CA LEU A 198 -7.52 -19.89 -28.30
C LEU A 198 -7.76 -18.38 -28.30
N ARG A 199 -6.71 -17.57 -28.20
CA ARG A 199 -6.83 -16.10 -28.14
C ARG A 199 -7.57 -15.50 -29.34
N LYS A 200 -7.50 -16.16 -30.49
CA LYS A 200 -8.17 -15.76 -31.74
C LYS A 200 -9.67 -16.09 -31.76
N GLN A 201 -10.13 -16.95 -30.86
CA GLN A 201 -11.48 -17.52 -30.87
C GLN A 201 -12.47 -16.74 -30.00
N PHE A 202 -12.00 -15.84 -29.13
CA PHE A 202 -12.88 -15.07 -28.25
C PHE A 202 -12.54 -13.58 -28.26
N LYS A 203 -13.58 -12.76 -28.05
CA LYS A 203 -13.48 -11.33 -27.78
C LYS A 203 -13.91 -11.03 -26.34
N TRP A 204 -13.45 -9.92 -25.81
CA TRP A 204 -13.94 -9.36 -24.55
C TRP A 204 -15.06 -8.36 -24.86
N VAL A 205 -16.20 -8.52 -24.20
CA VAL A 205 -17.35 -7.61 -24.27
C VAL A 205 -17.41 -6.84 -22.96
N PRO A 206 -17.01 -5.55 -22.93
CA PRO A 206 -16.95 -4.79 -21.70
C PRO A 206 -18.34 -4.38 -21.22
N ASN A 207 -18.52 -4.31 -19.90
CA ASN A 207 -19.68 -3.70 -19.26
C ASN A 207 -19.38 -2.24 -18.90
N PRO A 208 -19.90 -1.26 -19.67
CA PRO A 208 -19.60 0.14 -19.45
C PRO A 208 -20.08 0.60 -18.06
N GLY A 209 -19.15 1.15 -17.26
CA GLY A 209 -19.41 1.63 -15.90
C GLY A 209 -19.12 0.61 -14.78
N ALA A 210 -19.05 -0.69 -15.07
CA ALA A 210 -18.64 -1.68 -14.09
C ALA A 210 -17.15 -1.54 -13.71
N ALA A 211 -16.28 -1.28 -14.69
CA ALA A 211 -14.86 -1.05 -14.45
C ALA A 211 -14.60 0.15 -13.52
N GLN A 212 -15.28 1.27 -13.73
CA GLN A 212 -15.14 2.47 -12.88
C GLN A 212 -15.69 2.23 -11.47
N TYR A 213 -16.81 1.52 -11.35
CA TYR A 213 -17.38 1.15 -10.07
C TYR A 213 -16.42 0.24 -9.27
N ASN A 214 -15.89 -0.80 -9.93
CA ASN A 214 -14.94 -1.72 -9.32
C ASN A 214 -13.61 -1.07 -8.96
N ASP A 215 -13.11 -0.15 -9.80
CA ASP A 215 -11.90 0.65 -9.50
C ASP A 215 -12.09 1.47 -8.22
N ARG A 216 -13.28 2.07 -8.00
CA ARG A 216 -13.59 2.79 -6.76
C ARG A 216 -13.64 1.85 -5.54
N ILE A 217 -14.27 0.67 -5.68
CA ILE A 217 -14.27 -0.35 -4.61
C ILE A 217 -12.83 -0.72 -4.25
N GLU A 218 -12.00 -1.00 -5.25
CA GLU A 218 -10.61 -1.42 -5.06
C GLU A 218 -9.77 -0.33 -4.41
N LYS A 219 -9.97 0.93 -4.81
CA LYS A 219 -9.33 2.08 -4.16
C LYS A 219 -9.77 2.24 -2.71
N MET A 220 -11.05 2.03 -2.41
CA MET A 220 -11.53 2.11 -1.02
C MET A 220 -11.02 0.96 -0.15
N ASP A 221 -10.92 -0.25 -0.69
CA ASP A 221 -10.26 -1.37 0.01
C ASP A 221 -8.79 -1.05 0.30
N TRP A 222 -8.07 -0.53 -0.70
CA TRP A 222 -6.70 -0.08 -0.52
C TRP A 222 -6.57 1.04 0.52
N ILE A 223 -7.45 2.06 0.49
CA ILE A 223 -7.49 3.14 1.49
C ILE A 223 -7.65 2.58 2.90
N ILE A 224 -8.56 1.63 3.11
CA ILE A 224 -8.77 1.03 4.44
C ILE A 224 -7.52 0.29 4.91
N ARG A 225 -6.92 -0.51 4.03
CA ARG A 225 -5.70 -1.25 4.35
C ARG A 225 -4.54 -0.31 4.67
N SER A 226 -4.37 0.75 3.87
CA SER A 226 -3.39 1.82 4.07
C SER A 226 -3.61 2.55 5.40
N TYR A 227 -4.85 2.97 5.68
CA TYR A 227 -5.20 3.67 6.91
C TYR A 227 -4.91 2.83 8.17
N ARG A 228 -5.32 1.56 8.19
CA ARG A 228 -5.04 0.66 9.32
C ARG A 228 -3.54 0.49 9.57
N GLY A 229 -2.80 0.28 8.50
CA GLY A 229 -1.36 0.12 8.58
C GLY A 229 -0.65 1.37 9.07
N GLU A 230 -1.08 2.54 8.58
CA GLU A 230 -0.55 3.84 9.02
C GLU A 230 -0.86 4.15 10.48
N LEU A 231 -2.00 3.70 11.02
CA LEU A 231 -2.27 3.80 12.45
C LEU A 231 -1.28 2.97 13.28
N ILE A 232 -0.99 1.72 12.85
CA ILE A 232 0.02 0.89 13.51
C ILE A 232 1.40 1.50 13.40
N TYR A 233 1.77 2.01 12.23
CA TYR A 233 3.03 2.70 12.02
C TYR A 233 3.15 3.95 12.90
N LEU A 234 2.11 4.79 12.95
CA LEU A 234 2.07 5.97 13.83
C LEU A 234 2.20 5.57 15.31
N LEU A 235 1.56 4.47 15.73
CA LEU A 235 1.70 3.94 17.08
C LEU A 235 3.15 3.52 17.35
N LEU A 236 3.80 2.81 16.42
CA LEU A 236 5.21 2.40 16.54
C LEU A 236 6.17 3.60 16.59
N ARG A 237 5.79 4.78 16.10
CA ARG A 237 6.60 6.00 16.20
C ARG A 237 6.54 6.67 17.58
N THR A 238 5.63 6.26 18.46
CA THR A 238 5.48 6.85 19.80
C THR A 238 6.64 6.53 20.76
N GLY A 239 7.38 5.45 20.51
CA GLY A 239 8.48 5.00 21.39
C GLY A 239 8.03 4.40 22.73
N ASP A 240 6.73 4.22 22.97
CA ASP A 240 6.23 3.67 24.24
C ASP A 240 6.53 2.17 24.36
N PRO A 241 7.25 1.70 25.42
CA PRO A 241 7.72 0.32 25.51
C PRO A 241 6.60 -0.75 25.50
N ALA A 242 5.34 -0.40 25.77
CA ALA A 242 4.22 -1.33 25.68
C ALA A 242 3.73 -1.54 24.23
N VAL A 243 4.01 -0.60 23.32
CA VAL A 243 3.47 -0.57 21.95
C VAL A 243 3.88 -1.77 21.09
N PRO A 244 5.16 -2.19 21.02
CA PRO A 244 5.53 -3.35 20.21
C PRO A 244 4.71 -4.59 20.60
N GLY A 245 4.49 -4.79 21.90
CA GLY A 245 3.62 -5.86 22.40
C GLY A 245 2.16 -5.73 21.97
N ILE A 246 1.60 -4.52 21.95
CA ILE A 246 0.24 -4.25 21.45
C ILE A 246 0.14 -4.63 19.96
N VAL A 247 1.10 -4.19 19.15
CA VAL A 247 1.12 -4.45 17.70
C VAL A 247 1.22 -5.95 17.41
N ILE A 248 2.15 -6.67 18.05
CA ILE A 248 2.27 -8.13 17.86
C ILE A 248 1.01 -8.86 18.29
N ARG A 249 0.35 -8.45 19.39
CA ARG A 249 -0.93 -9.04 19.80
C ARG A 249 -2.02 -8.81 18.76
N GLU A 250 -2.10 -7.63 18.16
CA GLU A 250 -3.10 -7.35 17.13
C GLU A 250 -2.82 -8.16 15.86
N ILE A 251 -1.56 -8.28 15.43
CA ILE A 251 -1.16 -9.18 14.34
C ILE A 251 -1.61 -10.62 14.66
N GLY A 252 -1.38 -11.10 15.89
CA GLY A 252 -1.80 -12.42 16.36
C GLY A 252 -3.30 -12.66 16.20
N LYS A 253 -4.15 -11.73 16.65
CA LYS A 253 -5.61 -11.84 16.47
C LYS A 253 -6.01 -11.96 15.00
N GLN A 254 -5.34 -11.21 14.11
CA GLN A 254 -5.63 -11.26 12.67
C GLN A 254 -5.14 -12.57 12.04
N VAL A 255 -4.01 -13.12 12.49
CA VAL A 255 -3.50 -14.43 12.07
C VAL A 255 -4.46 -15.55 12.47
N GLU A 256 -4.94 -15.56 13.72
CA GLU A 256 -5.91 -16.55 14.23
C GLU A 256 -7.21 -16.54 13.41
N LYS A 257 -7.68 -15.35 13.04
CA LYS A 257 -8.86 -15.16 12.17
C LYS A 257 -8.58 -15.41 10.69
N LYS A 258 -7.33 -15.78 10.34
CA LYS A 258 -6.85 -15.97 8.97
C LYS A 258 -7.16 -14.77 8.08
N GLN A 259 -7.06 -13.56 8.61
CA GLN A 259 -7.36 -12.32 7.89
C GLN A 259 -6.10 -11.81 7.19
N ARG A 260 -6.21 -11.39 5.93
CA ARG A 260 -5.10 -10.76 5.19
C ARG A 260 -4.53 -9.54 5.92
N THR A 261 -5.33 -8.89 6.76
CA THR A 261 -4.90 -7.78 7.61
C THR A 261 -3.66 -8.14 8.45
N ALA A 262 -3.45 -9.40 8.84
CA ALA A 262 -2.21 -9.82 9.51
C ALA A 262 -0.94 -9.48 8.71
N LEU A 263 -0.96 -9.76 7.40
CA LEU A 263 0.16 -9.47 6.50
C LEU A 263 0.31 -7.97 6.25
N ASP A 264 -0.81 -7.24 6.17
CA ASP A 264 -0.78 -5.78 6.03
C ASP A 264 -0.12 -5.15 7.26
N LEU A 265 -0.55 -5.51 8.48
CA LEU A 265 0.06 -5.00 9.71
C LEU A 265 1.54 -5.35 9.84
N LEU A 266 1.93 -6.56 9.41
CA LEU A 266 3.33 -6.99 9.37
C LEU A 266 4.17 -6.10 8.45
N ASN A 267 3.64 -5.70 7.28
CA ASN A 267 4.35 -4.79 6.37
C ASN A 267 4.60 -3.41 6.98
N TYR A 268 3.72 -2.90 7.84
CA TYR A 268 3.95 -1.62 8.52
C TYR A 268 4.91 -1.74 9.71
N LEU A 269 5.02 -2.92 10.32
CA LEU A 269 6.14 -3.23 11.23
C LEU A 269 7.48 -3.24 10.48
N TYR A 270 7.53 -3.80 9.26
CA TYR A 270 8.70 -3.68 8.38
C TYR A 270 9.04 -2.23 8.07
N MET A 271 8.03 -1.42 7.74
CA MET A 271 8.24 0.01 7.46
C MET A 271 8.85 0.72 8.67
N ALA A 272 8.33 0.48 9.89
CA ALA A 272 8.91 1.03 11.12
C ALA A 272 10.36 0.56 11.36
N ALA A 273 10.67 -0.70 11.06
CA ALA A 273 12.03 -1.21 11.18
C ALA A 273 12.99 -0.56 10.16
N LEU A 274 12.58 -0.47 8.90
CA LEU A 274 13.38 0.10 7.82
C LEU A 274 13.58 1.62 7.95
N ASN A 275 12.62 2.32 8.55
CA ASN A 275 12.72 3.75 8.82
C ASN A 275 13.44 4.08 10.14
N GLY A 276 13.94 3.06 10.86
CA GLY A 276 14.67 3.26 12.11
C GLY A 276 13.79 3.57 13.33
N ASP A 277 12.46 3.54 13.21
CA ASP A 277 11.55 3.85 14.32
C ASP A 277 11.64 2.82 15.45
N LEU A 278 12.03 1.58 15.14
CA LEU A 278 12.28 0.56 16.17
C LEU A 278 13.52 0.84 17.02
N ALA A 279 14.44 1.71 16.59
CA ALA A 279 15.61 2.10 17.38
C ALA A 279 15.27 3.01 18.57
N ARG A 280 14.01 3.47 18.66
CA ARG A 280 13.49 4.30 19.76
C ARG A 280 13.20 3.51 21.03
N TYR A 281 13.17 2.17 20.92
CA TYR A 281 12.82 1.28 22.00
C TYR A 281 14.08 0.63 22.58
N ASP A 282 14.03 0.32 23.87
CA ASP A 282 15.08 -0.49 24.48
C ASP A 282 15.20 -1.84 23.77
N GLN A 283 16.44 -2.29 23.58
CA GLN A 283 16.75 -3.55 22.91
C GLN A 283 15.97 -4.73 23.52
N ALA A 284 15.85 -4.78 24.86
CA ALA A 284 15.09 -5.81 25.55
C ALA A 284 13.59 -5.82 25.18
N VAL A 285 13.00 -4.66 24.91
CA VAL A 285 11.59 -4.54 24.47
C VAL A 285 11.43 -5.10 23.06
N ILE A 286 12.31 -4.71 22.14
CA ILE A 286 12.28 -5.19 20.75
C ILE A 286 12.55 -6.69 20.68
N GLU A 287 13.50 -7.22 21.43
CA GLU A 287 13.76 -8.66 21.50
C GLU A 287 12.57 -9.45 22.06
N ASN A 288 11.91 -8.93 23.10
CA ASN A 288 10.71 -9.54 23.65
C ASN A 288 9.57 -9.58 22.62
N ALA A 289 9.37 -8.49 21.88
CA ALA A 289 8.40 -8.44 20.80
C ALA A 289 8.77 -9.38 19.65
N GLY A 290 10.07 -9.46 19.29
CA GLY A 290 10.60 -10.39 18.30
C GLY A 290 10.35 -11.85 18.69
N ARG A 291 10.64 -12.23 19.94
CA ARG A 291 10.33 -13.58 20.47
C ARG A 291 8.83 -13.88 20.44
N ALA A 292 7.97 -12.89 20.70
CA ALA A 292 6.52 -13.06 20.62
C ALA A 292 6.06 -13.27 19.17
N LEU A 293 6.59 -12.49 18.22
CA LEU A 293 6.30 -12.65 16.80
C LEU A 293 6.84 -13.97 16.25
N GLU A 294 8.01 -14.43 16.72
CA GLU A 294 8.57 -15.72 16.35
C GLU A 294 7.66 -16.88 16.78
N ARG A 295 7.15 -16.85 18.03
CA ARG A 295 6.18 -17.84 18.50
C ARG A 295 4.92 -17.83 17.64
N LEU A 296 4.41 -16.66 17.30
CA LEU A 296 3.27 -16.52 16.40
C LEU A 296 3.57 -17.10 15.02
N ALA A 297 4.71 -16.77 14.42
CA ALA A 297 5.15 -17.27 13.12
C ALA A 297 5.21 -18.80 13.10
N ARG A 298 5.82 -19.41 14.12
CA ARG A 298 5.89 -20.87 14.28
C ARG A 298 4.49 -21.50 14.42
N SER A 299 3.58 -20.86 15.17
CA SER A 299 2.21 -21.37 15.32
C SER A 299 1.36 -21.26 14.06
N ALA A 300 1.73 -20.33 13.16
CA ALA A 300 1.04 -20.05 11.92
C ALA A 300 1.77 -20.61 10.69
N ASP A 301 2.78 -21.47 10.91
CA ASP A 301 3.57 -22.05 9.85
C ASP A 301 2.72 -22.92 8.93
N GLY A 302 3.08 -22.91 7.65
CA GLY A 302 2.35 -23.55 6.58
C GLY A 302 1.51 -22.60 5.73
N TYR A 303 1.22 -23.07 4.53
CA TYR A 303 0.48 -22.34 3.52
C TYR A 303 -1.01 -22.27 3.88
N GLN A 304 -1.47 -21.08 4.25
CA GLN A 304 -2.87 -20.81 4.58
C GLN A 304 -3.49 -19.81 3.61
N VAL A 305 -4.77 -20.02 3.27
CA VAL A 305 -5.55 -19.00 2.57
C VAL A 305 -5.96 -17.95 3.60
N TYR A 306 -5.32 -16.79 3.51
CA TYR A 306 -5.75 -15.62 4.25
C TYR A 306 -6.92 -15.00 3.52
N ASP A 307 -8.05 -14.87 4.20
CA ASP A 307 -9.24 -14.20 3.68
C ASP A 307 -8.85 -12.81 3.21
N THR A 308 -8.99 -12.58 1.91
CA THR A 308 -8.78 -11.28 1.29
C THR A 308 -10.03 -10.41 1.33
N GLY A 309 -11.07 -10.87 2.05
CA GLY A 309 -12.42 -10.40 1.89
C GLY A 309 -13.02 -10.84 0.56
N PRO A 310 -14.30 -10.52 0.34
CA PRO A 310 -14.89 -10.62 -0.98
C PRO A 310 -14.14 -9.64 -1.90
N MET A 311 -13.36 -10.18 -2.85
CA MET A 311 -13.05 -9.54 -4.13
C MET A 311 -11.76 -8.72 -4.25
N SER A 312 -10.63 -9.42 -4.43
CA SER A 312 -9.68 -8.94 -5.45
C SER A 312 -10.25 -9.19 -6.84
N ARG A 313 -9.99 -8.26 -7.76
CA ARG A 313 -10.23 -8.37 -9.21
C ARG A 313 -9.73 -9.71 -9.77
N ASP A 314 -8.65 -10.19 -9.17
CA ASP A 314 -8.12 -11.52 -9.39
C ASP A 314 -8.57 -12.49 -8.29
N ARG A 315 -9.69 -13.17 -8.49
CA ARG A 315 -10.10 -14.34 -7.67
C ARG A 315 -8.98 -15.39 -7.53
N PHE A 316 -8.01 -15.36 -8.45
CA PHE A 316 -6.85 -16.22 -8.45
C PHE A 316 -5.81 -15.80 -7.39
N TRP A 317 -5.50 -14.50 -7.23
CA TRP A 317 -4.50 -14.03 -6.25
C TRP A 317 -5.05 -13.97 -4.81
N SER A 318 -6.37 -13.90 -4.62
CA SER A 318 -7.01 -13.93 -3.30
C SER A 318 -7.04 -15.32 -2.66
N LYS A 319 -6.93 -16.39 -3.44
CA LYS A 319 -6.93 -17.77 -2.95
C LYS A 319 -5.56 -18.40 -2.92
N GLN A 320 -4.51 -17.67 -3.31
CA GLN A 320 -3.16 -18.20 -3.19
C GLN A 320 -2.83 -18.34 -1.71
N PRO A 321 -2.54 -19.57 -1.26
CA PRO A 321 -2.15 -19.75 0.11
C PRO A 321 -0.81 -19.05 0.30
N ARG A 322 -0.65 -18.39 1.44
CA ARG A 322 0.57 -17.69 1.85
C ARG A 322 1.03 -18.31 3.15
N ASN A 323 2.34 -18.38 3.35
CA ASN A 323 2.89 -18.72 4.65
C ASN A 323 3.20 -17.43 5.38
N PHE A 324 2.46 -17.10 6.45
CA PHE A 324 2.77 -15.92 7.27
C PHE A 324 4.17 -16.02 7.88
N ALA A 325 4.63 -17.23 8.20
CA ALA A 325 5.93 -17.46 8.80
C ALA A 325 7.08 -16.98 7.90
N ASP A 326 6.99 -17.19 6.57
CA ASP A 326 7.99 -16.73 5.60
C ASP A 326 8.23 -15.21 5.71
N TYR A 327 7.15 -14.44 5.92
CA TYR A 327 7.23 -12.99 6.09
C TYR A 327 7.64 -12.61 7.52
N ALA A 328 7.20 -13.33 8.53
CA ALA A 328 7.43 -12.97 9.93
C ALA A 328 8.88 -13.24 10.38
N PHE A 329 9.50 -14.34 9.92
CA PHE A 329 10.87 -14.67 10.35
C PHE A 329 11.90 -13.62 9.91
N THR A 330 11.70 -12.99 8.76
CA THR A 330 12.64 -11.96 8.27
C THR A 330 12.62 -10.71 9.18
N ILE A 331 11.45 -10.25 9.64
CA ILE A 331 11.37 -9.12 10.60
C ILE A 331 11.81 -9.52 12.00
N VAL A 332 11.55 -10.77 12.43
CA VAL A 332 12.09 -11.30 13.69
C VAL A 332 13.60 -11.21 13.71
N HIS A 333 14.26 -11.59 12.61
CA HIS A 333 15.71 -11.47 12.48
C HIS A 333 16.18 -10.01 12.59
N MET A 334 15.50 -9.07 11.94
CA MET A 334 15.82 -7.63 12.04
C MET A 334 15.66 -7.10 13.47
N MET A 335 14.62 -7.52 14.18
CA MET A 335 14.34 -7.11 15.56
C MET A 335 15.37 -7.69 16.55
N GLN A 336 15.78 -8.95 16.37
CA GLN A 336 16.66 -9.64 17.32
C GLN A 336 18.14 -9.31 17.13
N ASN A 337 18.59 -9.06 15.90
CA ASN A 337 20.02 -8.94 15.61
C ASN A 337 20.53 -7.50 15.56
N GLY A 338 19.72 -6.51 15.94
CA GLY A 338 20.13 -5.11 16.06
C GLY A 338 20.49 -4.45 14.71
N SER A 339 20.32 -5.14 13.59
CA SER A 339 20.46 -4.60 12.23
C SER A 339 19.22 -3.80 11.81
N VAL A 340 18.75 -2.94 12.71
CA VAL A 340 17.92 -1.80 12.32
C VAL A 340 18.84 -0.92 11.49
N TYR A 341 18.79 -1.08 10.18
CA TYR A 341 19.57 -0.31 9.23
C TYR A 341 19.39 1.18 9.57
N ARG A 342 20.41 1.79 10.19
CA ARG A 342 20.54 3.24 10.09
C ARG A 342 20.90 3.48 8.63
N LEU A 343 19.95 4.05 7.90
CA LEU A 343 20.25 4.66 6.62
C LEU A 343 20.83 6.03 6.97
N ASP A 344 22.14 6.03 7.27
CA ASP A 344 22.93 7.24 7.51
C ASP A 344 22.86 8.20 6.31
#